data_AF-A0A060XYL6-F1
#
_entry.id   AF-A0A060XYL6-F1
#
_cell.length_a   1.000
_cell.length_b   1.000
_cell.length_c   1.000
_cell.angle_alpha   90.00
_cell.angle_beta   90.00
_cell.angle_gamma   90.00
#
_symmetry.space_group_name_H-M   'P 1'
#
loop_
_entity.id
_entity.type
_entity.pdbx_description
1 polymer ?
#
loop_
_entity_poly.entity_id
_entity_poly.type
_entity_poly.pdbx_seq_one_letter_code
_entity_poly.pdbx_strand_id
1 'polypeptide(L)'
;MGERTAFLLLWVATLTLASEVPSDDSVGLLAEPQVAMFCGKFNMHVNVQSGKWESDPFGTKSCIGTKEGILQYCQEVGGEGG
;
A
#
# COMPACT_ATOMS: atom_id res chain seq x y z
N MET A 1 -45.14 30.12 18.40
CA MET A 1 -45.13 28.69 18.02
C MET A 1 -44.10 28.37 16.93
N GLY A 2 -43.77 29.31 16.02
CA GLY A 2 -42.88 29.08 14.87
C GLY A 2 -41.36 29.11 15.12
N GLU A 3 -40.90 29.68 16.23
CA GLU A 3 -39.45 29.83 16.50
C GLU A 3 -38.80 28.49 16.89
N ARG A 4 -39.47 27.72 17.75
CA ARG A 4 -39.03 26.36 18.13
C ARG A 4 -39.00 25.40 16.95
N THR A 5 -39.98 25.51 16.04
CA THR A 5 -40.01 24.71 14.82
C THR A 5 -38.88 25.10 13.86
N ALA A 6 -38.54 26.39 13.78
CA ALA A 6 -37.41 26.84 12.97
C ALA A 6 -36.06 26.34 13.52
N PHE A 7 -35.86 26.38 14.84
CA PHE A 7 -34.67 25.83 15.49
C PHE A 7 -34.54 24.31 15.31
N LEU A 8 -35.66 23.57 15.39
CA LEU A 8 -35.67 22.12 15.17
C LEU A 8 -35.33 21.77 13.72
N LEU A 9 -35.86 22.50 12.74
CA LEU A 9 -35.54 22.29 11.32
C LEU A 9 -34.08 22.59 11.00
N LEU A 10 -33.51 23.63 11.62
CA LEU A 10 -32.10 23.99 11.43
C LEU A 10 -31.15 22.92 12.01
N TRP A 11 -31.49 22.33 13.15
CA TRP A 11 -30.74 21.21 13.74
C TRP A 11 -30.80 19.95 12.87
N VAL A 12 -31.97 19.60 12.34
CA VAL A 12 -32.14 18.42 11.47
C VAL A 12 -31.33 18.58 10.18
N ALA A 13 -31.25 19.79 9.61
CA ALA A 13 -30.47 20.06 8.40
C ALA A 13 -28.95 19.91 8.60
N THR A 14 -28.43 20.05 9.83
CA THR A 14 -27.00 19.90 10.12
C THR A 14 -26.54 18.45 10.32
N LEU A 15 -27.47 17.51 10.51
CA LEU A 15 -27.15 16.09 10.78
C LEU A 15 -26.88 15.26 9.52
N THR A 16 -27.16 15.77 8.32
CA THR A 16 -27.03 15.01 7.07
C THR A 16 -25.69 15.18 6.35
N LEU A 17 -24.71 15.87 6.94
CA LEU A 17 -23.38 16.10 6.37
C LEU A 17 -22.30 15.18 6.97
N ALA A 18 -22.67 13.97 7.39
CA ALA A 18 -21.70 12.90 7.58
C ALA A 18 -21.33 12.35 6.20
N SER A 19 -20.39 13.03 5.53
CA SER A 19 -19.74 12.52 4.34
C SER A 19 -19.10 11.17 4.69
N GLU A 20 -19.71 10.08 4.29
CA GLU A 20 -19.05 8.79 4.22
C GLU A 20 -17.83 8.94 3.32
N VAL A 21 -16.63 8.94 3.92
CA VAL A 21 -15.40 8.79 3.14
C VAL A 21 -15.49 7.37 2.58
N PRO A 22 -15.40 7.17 1.25
CA PRO A 22 -15.24 5.83 0.72
C PRO A 22 -13.95 5.29 1.32
N SER A 23 -14.09 4.38 2.27
CA SER A 23 -12.99 3.51 2.65
C SER A 23 -12.63 2.78 1.38
N ASP A 24 -11.44 3.05 0.84
CA ASP A 24 -10.83 2.19 -0.15
C ASP A 24 -10.85 0.79 0.46
N ASP A 25 -11.76 -0.06 -0.02
CA ASP A 25 -11.78 -1.49 0.25
C ASP A 25 -10.47 -2.03 -0.33
N SER A 26 -9.40 -1.83 0.43
CA SER A 26 -8.06 -2.28 0.13
C SER A 26 -8.15 -3.78 -0.11
N VAL A 27 -8.05 -4.13 -1.39
CA VAL A 27 -7.49 -5.40 -1.86
C VAL A 27 -6.39 -5.80 -0.87
N GLY A 28 -6.68 -6.83 -0.07
CA GLY A 28 -6.22 -6.92 1.31
C GLY A 28 -4.75 -6.60 1.57
N LEU A 29 -4.48 -5.55 2.36
CA LEU A 29 -3.28 -5.27 3.17
C LEU A 29 -1.95 -5.92 2.69
N LEU A 30 -1.65 -5.88 1.40
CA LEU A 30 -0.33 -6.25 0.90
C LEU A 30 0.60 -5.07 1.18
N ALA A 31 1.76 -5.36 1.76
CA ALA A 31 2.80 -4.37 1.93
C ALA A 31 3.27 -3.88 0.55
N GLU A 32 3.74 -2.63 0.49
CA GLU A 32 4.28 -2.07 -0.74
C GLU A 32 5.56 -2.82 -1.17
N PRO A 33 5.73 -3.19 -2.44
CA PRO A 33 6.92 -3.85 -2.92
C PRO A 33 8.13 -2.91 -2.86
N GLN A 34 9.16 -3.32 -2.13
CA GLN A 34 10.39 -2.54 -1.94
C GLN A 34 11.62 -3.44 -2.13
N VAL A 35 12.70 -2.86 -2.68
CA VAL A 35 13.99 -3.54 -2.86
C VAL A 35 15.10 -2.73 -2.19
N ALA A 36 16.01 -3.41 -1.51
CA ALA A 36 17.22 -2.85 -0.94
C ALA A 36 18.43 -3.59 -1.48
N MET A 37 19.42 -2.81 -1.94
CA MET A 37 20.61 -3.34 -2.60
C MET A 37 21.87 -2.90 -1.88
N PHE A 38 22.79 -3.84 -1.71
CA PHE A 38 24.14 -3.56 -1.24
C PHE A 38 25.12 -4.39 -2.07
N CYS A 39 26.05 -3.73 -2.76
CA CYS A 39 26.97 -4.42 -3.66
C CYS A 39 27.83 -5.45 -2.91
N GLY A 40 27.91 -6.67 -3.46
CA GLY A 40 28.59 -7.81 -2.81
C GLY A 40 27.76 -8.52 -1.74
N LYS A 41 26.51 -8.10 -1.51
CA LYS A 41 25.48 -8.85 -0.78
C LYS A 41 24.37 -9.25 -1.76
N PHE A 42 23.57 -10.23 -1.38
CA PHE A 42 22.32 -10.51 -2.08
C PHE A 42 21.33 -9.39 -1.86
N ASN A 43 20.50 -9.15 -2.87
CA ASN A 43 19.42 -8.18 -2.78
C ASN A 43 18.42 -8.63 -1.71
N MET A 44 17.86 -7.65 -1.01
CA MET A 44 16.77 -7.86 -0.06
C MET A 44 15.50 -7.28 -0.67
N HIS A 45 14.36 -7.93 -0.47
CA HIS A 45 13.05 -7.44 -0.91
C HIS A 45 12.00 -7.64 0.19
N VAL A 46 10.97 -6.80 0.17
CA VAL A 46 9.82 -6.99 1.08
C VAL A 46 8.88 -8.02 0.46
N ASN A 47 8.62 -9.09 1.21
CA ASN A 47 7.54 -10.00 0.91
C ASN A 47 6.21 -9.29 1.15
N VAL A 48 5.44 -9.07 0.09
CA VAL A 48 4.23 -8.24 0.17
C VAL A 48 3.12 -8.87 1.00
N GLN A 49 3.11 -10.20 1.18
CA GLN A 49 2.13 -10.87 2.06
C GLN A 49 2.51 -10.75 3.54
N SER A 50 3.79 -10.88 3.88
CA SER A 50 4.24 -10.89 5.28
C SER A 50 4.76 -9.54 5.79
N GLY A 51 5.07 -8.62 4.89
CA GLY A 51 5.72 -7.33 5.18
C GLY A 51 7.17 -7.45 5.65
N LYS A 52 7.78 -8.64 5.57
CA LYS A 52 9.14 -8.89 6.06
C LYS A 52 10.16 -8.78 4.93
N TRP A 53 11.38 -8.41 5.31
CA TRP A 53 12.54 -8.44 4.41
C TRP A 53 13.04 -9.87 4.22
N GLU A 54 13.12 -10.29 2.96
CA GLU A 54 13.62 -11.59 2.54
C GLU A 54 14.81 -11.39 1.59
N SER A 55 15.76 -12.32 1.62
CA SER A 55 16.90 -12.33 0.70
C SER A 55 16.45 -12.80 -0.69
N ASP A 56 17.22 -12.47 -1.72
CA ASP A 56 17.03 -12.99 -3.08
C ASP A 56 16.71 -14.49 -3.07
N PRO A 57 15.55 -14.93 -3.62
CA PRO A 57 15.09 -16.32 -3.51
C PRO A 57 16.09 -17.34 -4.06
N PHE A 58 16.81 -16.93 -5.12
CA PHE A 58 17.80 -17.77 -5.79
C PHE A 58 19.21 -17.61 -5.23
N GLY A 59 19.48 -16.63 -4.36
CA GLY A 59 20.81 -16.33 -3.85
C GLY A 59 21.83 -16.03 -4.96
N THR A 60 21.42 -15.34 -6.02
CA THR A 60 22.26 -15.01 -7.19
C THR A 60 22.31 -13.51 -7.50
N LYS A 61 21.24 -12.76 -7.19
CA LYS A 61 21.15 -11.34 -7.56
C LYS A 61 21.80 -10.46 -6.49
N SER A 62 22.82 -9.71 -6.89
CA SER A 62 23.42 -8.61 -6.10
C SER A 62 22.99 -7.25 -6.67
N CYS A 63 23.63 -6.15 -6.25
CA CYS A 63 23.25 -4.80 -6.62
C CYS A 63 23.17 -4.62 -8.15
N ILE A 64 22.10 -3.96 -8.60
CA ILE A 64 21.80 -3.75 -10.02
C ILE A 64 22.01 -2.26 -10.35
N GLY A 65 22.81 -1.98 -11.37
CA GLY A 65 23.21 -0.61 -11.72
C GLY A 65 22.28 0.15 -12.67
N THR A 66 21.25 -0.51 -13.21
CA THR A 66 20.33 0.08 -14.19
C THR A 66 18.90 0.10 -13.66
N LYS A 67 18.14 1.15 -13.99
CA LYS A 67 16.74 1.27 -13.58
C LYS A 67 15.89 0.13 -14.14
N GLU A 68 16.16 -0.27 -15.37
CA GLU A 68 15.46 -1.35 -16.07
C GLU A 68 15.75 -2.70 -15.40
N GLY A 69 16.99 -2.92 -14.97
CA GLY A 69 17.35 -4.13 -14.24
C GLY A 69 16.71 -4.20 -12.84
N ILE A 70 16.59 -3.05 -12.15
CA ILE A 70 15.86 -2.96 -10.87
C ILE A 70 14.38 -3.26 -11.09
N LEU A 71 13.78 -2.70 -12.14
CA LEU A 71 12.37 -2.97 -12.49
C LEU A 71 12.15 -4.46 -12.79
N GLN A 72 13.05 -5.08 -13.54
CA GLN A 72 13.00 -6.51 -13.83
C GLN A 72 13.09 -7.32 -12.53
N TYR A 73 13.99 -6.96 -11.61
CA TYR A 73 14.08 -7.62 -10.30
C TYR A 73 12.78 -7.51 -9.49
N CYS A 74 12.18 -6.31 -9.43
CA CYS A 74 10.90 -6.12 -8.76
C CYS A 74 9.78 -6.99 -9.35
N GLN A 75 9.77 -7.19 -10.68
CA GLN A 75 8.81 -8.05 -11.36
C GLN A 75 9.09 -9.54 -11.13
N GLU A 76 10.37 -9.93 -11.06
CA GLU A 76 10.79 -11.30 -10.74
C GLU A 76 10.29 -11.71 -9.34
N VAL A 77 10.53 -10.88 -8.31
CA VAL A 77 10.13 -11.20 -6.92
C VAL A 77 8.65 -10.91 -6.62
N GLY A 78 8.08 -9.88 -7.24
CA GLY A 78 6.65 -9.55 -7.09
C GLY A 78 5.72 -10.50 -7.84
N GLY A 79 6.25 -11.23 -8.83
CA GLY A 79 5.54 -12.26 -9.59
C GLY A 79 5.48 -13.63 -8.90
N GLU A 80 6.17 -13.82 -7.78
CA GLU A 80 6.14 -15.06 -6.96
C GLU A 80 4.87 -15.16 -6.08
N GLY A 81 3.75 -14.63 -6.61
CA GLY A 81 2.42 -14.64 -6.02
C GLY A 81 1.35 -15.05 -7.02
N GLY A 82 1.63 -16.10 -7.80
CA GLY A 82 0.65 -16.83 -8.62
C GLY A 82 0.34 -18.20 -8.01
#